data_AF-A0A838R340-F1
#
_entry.id   AF-A0A838R340-F1
#
_cell.length_a   1.000
_cell.length_b   1.000
_cell.length_c   1.000
_cell.angle_alpha   90.00
_cell.angle_beta   90.00
_cell.angle_gamma   90.00
#
_symmetry.space_group_name_H-M   'P 1'
#
loop_
_entity.id
_entity.type
_entity.pdbx_description
1 polymer ?
#
loop_
_entity_poly.entity_id
_entity_poly.type
_entity_poly.pdbx_seq_one_letter_code
_entity_poly.pdbx_strand_id
1 'polypeptide(L)' 'MAKKRKKAVKKATAKRAGTKKKKKKAKRKTAKSKKKNSLVGNINRRRKAGKSRSKSRSTICKESYEDMQEGWPDSKKKSG' A
#
# COMPACT_ATOMS: atom_id res chain seq x y z
N MET A 1 -51.37 -7.75 -5.78
CA MET A 1 -50.29 -7.06 -6.52
C MET A 1 -49.07 -6.60 -5.68
N ALA A 2 -49.13 -6.60 -4.35
CA ALA A 2 -48.03 -6.12 -3.48
C ALA A 2 -46.74 -6.99 -3.48
N LYS A 3 -46.84 -8.32 -3.68
CA LYS A 3 -45.68 -9.24 -3.70
C LYS A 3 -44.72 -8.97 -4.89
N LYS A 4 -45.23 -8.57 -6.06
CA LYS A 4 -44.41 -8.21 -7.23
C LYS A 4 -43.61 -6.92 -6.99
N ARG A 5 -44.20 -5.91 -6.35
CA ARG A 5 -43.54 -4.64 -6.00
C ARG A 5 -42.42 -4.84 -4.98
N LYS A 6 -42.63 -5.68 -3.94
CA LYS A 6 -41.59 -6.02 -2.95
C LYS A 6 -40.39 -6.77 -3.56
N LYS A 7 -40.61 -7.69 -4.51
CA LYS A 7 -39.53 -8.40 -5.23
C LYS A 7 -38.71 -7.46 -6.13
N ALA A 8 -39.36 -6.50 -6.80
CA ALA A 8 -38.70 -5.53 -7.67
C ALA A 8 -37.76 -4.59 -6.87
N VAL A 9 -38.20 -4.10 -5.71
CA VAL A 9 -37.39 -3.24 -4.83
C VAL A 9 -36.17 -4.01 -4.29
N LYS A 10 -36.34 -5.29 -3.88
CA LYS A 10 -35.24 -6.14 -3.41
C LYS A 10 -34.19 -6.45 -4.50
N LYS A 11 -34.63 -6.57 -5.76
CA LYS A 11 -33.73 -6.76 -6.93
C LYS A 11 -32.98 -5.47 -7.28
N ALA A 12 -33.61 -4.31 -7.15
CA ALA A 12 -32.97 -3.01 -7.39
C ALA A 12 -31.92 -2.64 -6.33
N THR A 13 -32.18 -2.93 -5.05
CA THR A 13 -31.20 -2.73 -3.97
C THR A 13 -30.00 -3.68 -4.09
N ALA A 14 -30.22 -4.95 -4.47
CA ALA A 14 -29.15 -5.89 -4.74
C ALA A 14 -28.27 -5.48 -5.95
N LYS A 15 -28.88 -4.96 -7.03
CA LYS A 15 -28.14 -4.41 -8.18
C LYS A 15 -27.29 -3.18 -7.80
N ARG A 16 -27.84 -2.27 -6.98
CA ARG A 16 -27.09 -1.11 -6.44
C ARG A 16 -25.96 -1.51 -5.48
N ALA A 17 -26.15 -2.56 -4.67
CA ALA A 17 -25.11 -3.09 -3.80
C ALA A 17 -23.97 -3.75 -4.60
N GLY A 18 -24.31 -4.49 -5.67
CA GLY A 18 -23.35 -5.08 -6.60
C GLY A 18 -22.49 -4.02 -7.31
N THR A 19 -23.10 -2.94 -7.80
CA THR A 19 -22.37 -1.84 -8.47
C THR A 19 -21.50 -1.04 -7.49
N LYS A 20 -21.98 -0.76 -6.27
CA LYS A 20 -21.15 -0.14 -5.22
C LYS A 20 -19.95 -1.02 -4.83
N LYS A 21 -20.14 -2.34 -4.70
CA LYS A 21 -19.05 -3.29 -4.41
C LYS A 21 -18.03 -3.36 -5.56
N LYS A 22 -18.48 -3.31 -6.82
CA LYS A 22 -17.62 -3.28 -8.02
C LYS A 22 -16.81 -1.97 -8.12
N LYS A 23 -17.44 -0.81 -7.87
CA LYS A 23 -16.77 0.52 -7.86
C LYS A 23 -15.77 0.65 -6.71
N LYS A 24 -16.08 0.13 -5.51
CA LYS A 24 -15.14 0.07 -4.37
C LYS A 24 -13.94 -0.85 -4.66
N LYS A 25 -14.14 -1.98 -5.33
CA LYS A 25 -13.05 -2.86 -5.78
C LYS A 25 -12.15 -2.19 -6.84
N ALA A 26 -12.73 -1.48 -7.81
CA ALA A 26 -11.97 -0.71 -8.80
C ALA A 26 -11.13 0.42 -8.15
N LYS A 27 -11.72 1.21 -7.24
CA LYS A 27 -11.01 2.25 -6.47
C LYS A 27 -9.89 1.68 -5.60
N ARG A 28 -10.11 0.51 -4.98
CA ARG A 28 -9.07 -0.20 -4.21
C ARG A 28 -7.95 -0.74 -5.11
N LYS A 29 -8.23 -1.14 -6.36
CA LYS A 29 -7.20 -1.59 -7.31
C LYS A 29 -6.34 -0.44 -7.80
N THR A 30 -6.92 0.71 -8.17
CA THR A 30 -6.16 1.89 -8.61
C THR A 30 -5.32 2.48 -7.46
N ALA A 31 -5.87 2.62 -6.26
CA ALA A 31 -5.11 3.06 -5.08
C ALA A 31 -4.00 2.08 -4.68
N LYS A 32 -4.24 0.76 -4.78
CA LYS A 32 -3.22 -0.26 -4.51
C LYS A 32 -2.13 -0.28 -5.59
N SER A 33 -2.45 0.04 -6.85
CA SER A 33 -1.44 0.18 -7.92
C SER A 33 -0.54 1.39 -7.71
N LYS A 34 -1.09 2.56 -7.34
CA LYS A 34 -0.29 3.75 -6.98
C LYS A 34 0.59 3.50 -5.76
N LYS A 35 0.10 2.75 -4.75
CA LYS A 35 0.90 2.34 -3.58
C LYS A 35 1.99 1.30 -3.90
N LYS A 36 1.85 0.50 -4.95
CA LYS A 36 2.88 -0.46 -5.38
C LYS A 36 4.06 0.22 -6.10
N ASN A 37 3.87 1.43 -6.61
CA ASN A 37 4.92 2.18 -7.29
C ASN A 37 5.68 3.14 -6.36
N SER A 38 5.27 3.27 -5.09
CA SER A 38 6.01 4.08 -4.12
C SER A 38 7.10 3.28 -3.41
N LEU A 39 8.20 3.94 -3.09
CA LEU A 39 9.33 3.36 -2.35
C LEU A 39 8.87 2.74 -1.02
N VAL A 40 8.12 3.49 -0.21
CA VAL A 40 7.56 3.05 1.08
C VAL A 40 6.61 1.86 0.92
N GLY A 41 5.84 1.84 -0.17
CA GLY A 41 4.95 0.72 -0.48
C GLY A 41 5.72 -0.55 -0.83
N ASN A 42 6.81 -0.42 -1.57
CA ASN A 42 7.72 -1.51 -1.92
C ASN A 42 8.42 -2.09 -0.69
N ILE A 43 8.95 -1.23 0.18
CA ILE A 43 9.60 -1.64 1.44
C ILE A 43 8.61 -2.43 2.31
N ASN A 44 7.42 -1.88 2.56
CA ASN A 44 6.40 -2.56 3.36
C ASN A 44 5.93 -3.88 2.73
N ARG A 45 5.85 -3.95 1.40
CA ARG A 45 5.52 -5.19 0.69
C ARG A 45 6.61 -6.25 0.88
N ARG A 46 7.90 -5.88 0.76
CA ARG A 46 9.02 -6.82 0.99
C ARG A 46 9.07 -7.29 2.44
N ARG A 47 8.84 -6.38 3.40
CA ARG A 47 8.74 -6.70 4.83
C ARG A 47 7.63 -7.70 5.13
N LYS A 48 6.40 -7.44 4.64
CA LYS A 48 5.25 -8.35 4.81
C LYS A 48 5.44 -9.70 4.13
N ALA A 49 6.19 -9.74 3.04
CA ALA A 49 6.50 -10.97 2.33
C ALA A 49 7.69 -11.74 2.92
N GLY A 50 8.33 -11.23 3.99
CA GLY A 50 9.54 -11.84 4.57
C GLY A 50 10.77 -11.79 3.65
N LYS A 51 10.74 -10.99 2.57
CA LYS A 51 11.83 -10.88 1.57
C LYS A 51 12.79 -9.74 1.86
N SER A 52 12.67 -9.11 3.03
CA SER A 52 13.63 -8.10 3.48
C SER A 52 14.88 -8.83 3.96
N ARG A 53 16.05 -8.40 3.49
CA ARG A 53 17.31 -8.95 4.01
C ARG A 53 17.50 -8.47 5.45
N SER A 54 17.90 -9.37 6.34
CA SER A 54 18.38 -8.99 7.67
C SER A 54 19.69 -8.23 7.55
N LYS A 55 20.06 -7.47 8.58
CA LYS A 55 21.35 -6.76 8.64
C LYS A 55 22.53 -7.72 8.43
N SER A 56 22.42 -8.94 8.98
CA SER A 56 23.42 -10.01 8.83
C SER A 56 23.57 -10.56 7.40
N ARG A 57 22.57 -10.37 6.53
CA ARG A 57 22.61 -10.77 5.10
C ARG A 57 22.80 -9.57 4.17
N SER A 58 23.20 -8.43 4.73
CA SER A 58 23.61 -7.27 3.96
C SER A 58 24.97 -7.54 3.32
N THR A 59 25.14 -7.13 2.07
CA THR A 59 26.45 -7.14 1.39
C THR A 59 27.29 -5.92 1.76
N ILE A 60 26.70 -4.97 2.46
CA ILE A 60 27.34 -3.74 2.92
C ILE A 60 27.92 -4.01 4.30
N CYS A 61 29.24 -3.90 4.44
CA CYS A 61 29.93 -3.99 5.73
C CYS A 61 29.67 -2.73 6.58
N LYS A 62 30.09 -2.77 7.85
CA LYS A 62 29.86 -1.66 8.79
C LYS A 62 30.55 -0.37 8.32
N GLU A 63 31.81 -0.48 7.90
CA GLU A 63 32.64 0.63 7.40
C GLU A 63 31.97 1.29 6.19
N SER A 64 31.61 0.51 5.15
CA SER A 64 30.91 1.08 3.98
C SER A 64 29.56 1.72 4.33
N TYR A 65 28.89 1.29 5.41
CA TYR A 65 27.66 1.93 5.88
C TYR A 65 27.94 3.26 6.60
N GLU A 66 29.09 3.40 7.26
CA GLU A 66 29.54 4.64 7.91
C GLU A 66 29.93 5.68 6.85
N ASP A 67 30.72 5.29 5.84
CA ASP A 67 31.12 6.17 4.72
C ASP A 67 29.91 6.73 3.95
N MET A 68 28.88 5.89 3.72
CA MET A 68 27.64 6.33 3.08
C MET A 68 26.85 7.33 3.92
N GLN A 69 26.96 7.29 5.25
CA GLN A 69 26.27 8.24 6.15
C GLN A 69 26.99 9.57 6.23
N GLU A 70 28.32 9.60 6.11
CA GLU A 70 29.13 10.82 6.22
C GLU A 70 28.79 11.86 5.13
N GLY A 71 28.43 11.39 3.92
CA GLY A 71 27.96 12.25 2.83
C GLY A 71 26.52 12.76 2.97
N TRP A 72 25.78 12.32 4.00
CA TRP A 72 24.41 12.78 4.23
C TRP A 72 24.42 13.97 5.19
N PRO A 73 23.84 15.13 4.80
CA PRO A 73 23.80 16.28 5.69
C PRO A 73 23.01 15.92 6.95
N ASP A 74 23.70 15.93 8.08
CA ASP A 74 23.13 15.58 9.36
C ASP A 74 22.04 16.61 9.70
N SER A 75 20.78 16.17 9.74
CA SER A 75 19.61 17.06 9.93
C SER A 75 19.67 17.87 11.24
N LYS A 76 20.56 17.49 12.16
CA LYS A 76 20.78 18.15 13.44
C LYS A 76 21.88 19.23 13.43
N LYS A 77 22.72 19.31 12.39
CA LYS A 77 23.82 20.30 12.27
C LYS A 77 23.43 21.64 11.61
N LYS A 78 22.14 21.88 11.33
CA LYS A 78 21.63 23.11 10.69
C LYS A 78 21.03 24.14 11.67
N SER A 79 21.33 24.05 12.97
CA SER A 79 21.02 25.09 13.95
C SER A 79 22.32 25.61 14.57
N GLY A 80 23.00 26.50 13.85
CA GLY A 80 24.14 27.28 14.31
C GLY A 80 24.04 28.64 13.65
#